data_AF-A0A2D2PZR1-F1
#
_entry.id   AF-A0A2D2PZR1-F1
#
_cell.length_a   1.000
_cell.length_b   1.000
_cell.length_c   1.000
_cell.angle_alpha   90.00
_cell.angle_beta   90.00
_cell.angle_gamma   90.00
#
_symmetry.space_group_name_H-M   'P 1'
#
loop_
_entity.id
_entity.type
_entity.pdbx_description
1 polymer ?
#
loop_
_entity_poly.entity_id
_entity_poly.type
_entity_poly.pdbx_seq_one_letter_code
_entity_poly.pdbx_strand_id
1 'polypeptide(L)'
;MPQGEGYGYRVQLEQQNEQGRAFNTLLYNAPWASYQLGYSRNGETDSTLLAMEGAIVAIGGGLHLTRPIRNSFVLVDLDNVPGVSTFLSNQLIGRTNRQGKIIIPNLIPYYGNQVSIDPDSVPENYLAEGDSLLIAPPFRGGGIARFTVQRIQNFIGTVVLQRSGTPIIPALGQLTLQRGQETVASPLNRNGQFYSSDVGGLKPLRFSEGIQPTQGALALSMR
;
A
#
# COMPACT_ATOMS: atom_id res chain seq x y z
N MET A 1 -20.39 12.87 -2.96
CA MET A 1 -19.07 13.51 -2.79
C MET A 1 -18.09 12.41 -2.44
N PRO A 2 -16.85 12.42 -2.96
CA PRO A 2 -15.83 11.43 -2.60
C PRO A 2 -15.50 11.52 -1.10
N GLN A 3 -15.33 10.40 -0.40
CA GLN A 3 -14.87 10.41 1.01
C GLN A 3 -13.35 10.37 1.16
N GLY A 4 -12.63 9.99 0.09
CA GLY A 4 -11.18 10.11 -0.04
C GLY A 4 -10.78 11.26 -0.97
N GLU A 5 -9.60 11.14 -1.59
CA GLU A 5 -9.13 12.04 -2.64
C GLU A 5 -10.07 12.08 -3.84
N GLY A 6 -10.29 13.26 -4.40
CA GLY A 6 -11.12 13.42 -5.60
C GLY A 6 -11.81 14.76 -5.73
N TYR A 7 -12.54 14.93 -6.82
CA TYR A 7 -13.34 16.12 -7.10
C TYR A 7 -14.83 15.78 -7.09
N GLY A 8 -15.65 16.76 -6.73
CA GLY A 8 -17.10 16.68 -6.79
C GLY A 8 -17.67 18.01 -7.24
N TYR A 9 -18.75 17.97 -8.00
CA TYR A 9 -19.50 19.16 -8.36
C TYR A 9 -20.99 18.94 -8.07
N ARG A 10 -21.68 20.01 -7.74
CA ARG A 10 -23.14 20.04 -7.58
C ARG A 10 -23.67 21.30 -8.24
N VAL A 11 -24.71 21.11 -9.06
CA VAL A 11 -25.51 22.18 -9.63
C VAL A 11 -26.95 21.93 -9.21
N GLN A 12 -27.62 22.95 -8.69
CA GLN A 12 -29.01 22.87 -8.28
C GLN A 12 -29.71 24.15 -8.72
N LEU A 13 -30.86 23.97 -9.38
CA LEU A 13 -31.76 25.04 -9.75
C LEU A 13 -33.08 24.77 -9.06
N GLU A 14 -33.61 25.76 -8.38
CA GLU A 14 -34.88 25.68 -7.65
C GLU A 14 -35.70 26.92 -7.96
N GLN A 15 -36.99 26.76 -8.17
CA GLN A 15 -37.91 27.87 -8.38
C GLN A 15 -38.96 27.84 -7.27
N GLN A 16 -38.99 28.88 -6.45
CA GLN A 16 -39.96 29.02 -5.37
C GLN A 16 -40.75 30.31 -5.58
N ASN A 17 -42.05 30.17 -5.80
CA ASN A 17 -42.94 31.23 -6.30
C ASN A 17 -42.38 31.80 -7.63
N GLU A 18 -41.98 33.07 -7.65
CA GLU A 18 -41.40 33.77 -8.81
C GLU A 18 -39.89 34.03 -8.68
N GLN A 19 -39.26 33.57 -7.59
CA GLN A 19 -37.82 33.75 -7.37
C GLN A 19 -37.06 32.47 -7.73
N GLY A 20 -36.12 32.60 -8.67
CA GLY A 20 -35.17 31.54 -9.01
C GLY A 20 -34.01 31.50 -8.02
N ARG A 21 -33.66 30.29 -7.59
CA ARG A 21 -32.43 29.99 -6.86
C ARG A 21 -31.53 29.12 -7.73
N ALA A 22 -30.26 29.49 -7.80
CA ALA A 22 -29.24 28.70 -8.44
C ALA A 22 -28.09 28.48 -7.46
N PHE A 23 -27.63 27.24 -7.33
CA PHE A 23 -26.49 26.87 -6.50
C PHE A 23 -25.51 26.07 -7.34
N ASN A 24 -24.24 26.47 -7.27
CA ASN A 24 -23.13 25.76 -7.86
C ASN A 24 -22.09 25.53 -6.76
N THR A 25 -21.56 24.32 -6.65
CA THR A 25 -20.50 24.02 -5.70
C THR A 25 -19.51 23.06 -6.33
N LEU A 26 -18.24 23.42 -6.26
CA LEU A 26 -17.09 22.59 -6.60
C LEU A 26 -16.36 22.23 -5.30
N LEU A 27 -16.00 20.96 -5.18
CA LEU A 27 -15.30 20.41 -4.03
C LEU A 27 -14.11 19.61 -4.52
N TYR A 28 -12.98 19.80 -3.86
CA TYR A 28 -11.75 19.08 -4.14
C TYR A 28 -11.10 18.61 -2.84
N ASN A 29 -10.95 17.29 -2.71
CA ASN A 29 -10.28 16.64 -1.58
C ASN A 29 -8.86 16.29 -1.99
N ALA A 30 -7.90 16.99 -1.40
CA ALA A 30 -6.49 16.63 -1.45
C ALA A 30 -6.14 15.71 -0.25
N PRO A 31 -4.98 15.03 -0.26
CA PRO A 31 -4.53 14.23 0.87
C PRO A 31 -4.39 15.03 2.18
N TRP A 32 -4.16 16.34 2.07
CA TRP A 32 -3.75 17.23 3.15
C TRP A 32 -4.75 18.36 3.46
N ALA A 33 -5.78 18.56 2.63
CA ALA A 33 -6.82 19.57 2.84
C ALA A 33 -8.04 19.29 1.94
N SER A 34 -9.18 19.87 2.31
CA SER A 34 -10.39 19.92 1.49
C SER A 34 -10.67 21.37 1.07
N TYR A 35 -11.03 21.55 -0.19
CA TYR A 35 -11.31 22.84 -0.81
C TYR A 35 -12.75 22.87 -1.29
N GLN A 36 -13.43 24.00 -1.07
CA GLN A 36 -14.78 24.25 -1.53
C GLN A 36 -14.86 25.62 -2.21
N LEU A 37 -15.44 25.63 -3.41
CA LEU A 37 -15.81 26.84 -4.12
C LEU A 37 -17.32 26.78 -4.39
N GLY A 38 -18.06 27.77 -3.92
CA GLY A 38 -19.50 27.86 -4.09
C GLY A 38 -19.90 29.18 -4.72
N TYR A 39 -20.90 29.15 -5.59
CA TYR A 39 -21.59 30.33 -6.07
C TYR A 39 -23.09 30.08 -6.00
N SER A 40 -23.83 31.02 -5.40
CA SER A 40 -25.28 30.93 -5.29
C SER A 40 -25.93 32.26 -5.64
N ARG A 41 -27.02 32.20 -6.40
CA ARG A 41 -27.91 33.31 -6.68
C ARG A 41 -29.27 33.00 -6.07
N ASN A 42 -29.77 33.91 -5.24
CA ASN A 42 -31.07 33.80 -4.59
C ASN A 42 -31.85 35.10 -4.84
N GLY A 43 -32.73 35.08 -5.84
CA GLY A 43 -33.37 36.31 -6.31
C GLY A 43 -32.33 37.31 -6.82
N GLU A 44 -32.23 38.47 -6.17
CA GLU A 44 -31.27 39.53 -6.52
C GLU A 44 -29.94 39.43 -5.76
N THR A 45 -29.81 38.50 -4.81
CA THR A 45 -28.59 38.35 -4.01
C THR A 45 -27.68 37.28 -4.57
N ASP A 46 -26.47 37.68 -4.93
CA ASP A 46 -25.38 36.78 -5.30
C ASP A 46 -24.45 36.56 -4.11
N SER A 47 -23.98 35.33 -3.92
CA SER A 47 -23.03 34.97 -2.87
C SER A 47 -21.98 34.01 -3.42
N THR A 48 -20.73 34.25 -3.05
CA THR A 48 -19.59 33.40 -3.41
C THR A 48 -18.93 32.91 -2.13
N LEU A 49 -18.64 31.61 -2.07
CA LEU A 49 -17.97 30.96 -0.95
C LEU A 49 -16.65 30.36 -1.44
N LEU A 50 -15.56 30.70 -0.76
CA LEU A 50 -14.30 29.98 -0.89
C LEU A 50 -13.93 29.48 0.50
N ALA A 51 -13.77 28.18 0.66
CA ALA A 51 -13.39 27.56 1.92
C ALA A 51 -12.25 26.56 1.73
N MET A 52 -11.38 26.50 2.72
CA MET A 52 -10.31 25.52 2.85
C MET A 52 -10.34 24.97 4.27
N GLU A 53 -10.38 23.65 4.41
CA GLU A 53 -10.38 22.98 5.70
C GLU A 53 -9.25 21.93 5.75
N GLY A 54 -8.55 21.84 6.87
CA GLY A 54 -7.50 20.84 7.09
C GLY A 54 -7.22 20.65 8.58
N ALA A 55 -6.34 19.72 8.91
CA ALA A 55 -5.89 19.45 10.26
C ALA A 55 -4.39 19.13 10.31
N ILE A 56 -3.78 19.46 11.45
CA ILE A 56 -2.39 19.16 11.75
C ILE A 56 -2.38 18.22 12.96
N VAL A 57 -1.65 17.12 12.86
CA VAL A 57 -1.61 16.08 13.90
C VAL A 57 -0.17 15.72 14.22
N ALA A 58 0.15 15.65 15.52
CA ALA A 58 1.38 15.07 16.00
C ALA A 58 1.12 13.64 16.52
N ILE A 59 1.61 12.62 15.82
CA ILE A 59 1.42 11.21 16.20
C ILE A 59 2.57 10.35 15.66
N GLY A 60 2.95 9.30 16.42
CA GLY A 60 4.00 8.37 16.02
C GLY A 60 5.38 9.02 15.86
N GLY A 61 5.66 10.08 16.63
CA GLY A 61 6.93 10.83 16.58
C GLY A 61 7.07 11.79 15.41
N GLY A 62 6.01 12.01 14.62
CA GLY A 62 6.01 12.90 13.47
C GLY A 62 4.83 13.86 13.45
N LEU A 63 4.93 14.87 12.59
CA LEU A 63 3.91 15.90 12.37
C LEU A 63 3.32 15.71 10.98
N HIS A 64 2.00 15.61 10.89
CA HIS A 64 1.28 15.20 9.69
C HIS A 64 0.18 16.20 9.36
N LEU A 65 0.06 16.54 8.08
CA LEU A 65 -1.05 17.30 7.54
C LEU A 65 -2.09 16.34 6.98
N THR A 66 -3.35 16.62 7.24
CA THR A 66 -4.45 15.77 6.77
C THR A 66 -5.72 16.60 6.55
N ARG A 67 -6.70 15.98 5.91
CA ARG A 67 -8.06 16.52 5.82
C ARG A 67 -8.66 16.70 7.22
N PRO A 68 -9.72 17.50 7.37
CA PRO A 68 -10.33 17.78 8.68
C PRO A 68 -10.68 16.52 9.45
N ILE A 69 -10.24 16.47 10.71
CA ILE A 69 -10.59 15.42 11.66
C ILE A 69 -11.78 15.92 12.47
N ARG A 70 -12.96 15.35 12.22
CA ARG A 70 -14.19 15.67 12.97
C ARG A 70 -14.41 14.70 14.14
N ASN A 71 -14.00 13.45 13.96
CA ASN A 71 -14.16 12.36 14.94
C ASN A 71 -12.77 11.82 15.37
N SER A 72 -12.54 10.52 15.19
CA SER A 72 -11.28 9.85 15.50
C SER A 72 -10.39 9.74 14.26
N PHE A 73 -9.11 9.42 14.44
CA PHE A 73 -8.16 9.27 13.33
C PHE A 73 -7.18 8.12 13.58
N VAL A 74 -6.51 7.67 12.53
CA VAL A 74 -5.44 6.66 12.61
C VAL A 74 -4.27 7.06 11.73
N LEU A 75 -3.05 6.89 12.24
CA LEU A 75 -1.83 6.87 11.45
C LEU A 75 -1.61 5.46 10.92
N VAL A 76 -1.61 5.31 9.61
CA VAL A 76 -1.16 4.09 8.93
C VAL A 76 0.34 4.23 8.64
N ASP A 77 1.11 3.22 9.04
CA ASP A 77 2.57 3.17 8.88
C ASP A 77 2.96 1.87 8.17
N LEU A 78 3.63 1.99 7.02
CA LEU A 78 4.11 0.89 6.17
C LEU A 78 5.64 0.83 6.13
N ASP A 79 6.32 1.00 7.26
CA ASP A 79 7.78 0.84 7.38
C ASP A 79 8.60 1.57 6.29
N ASN A 80 8.20 2.80 5.96
CA ASN A 80 8.80 3.65 4.91
C ASN A 80 8.53 3.21 3.46
N VAL A 81 7.46 2.47 3.20
CA VAL A 81 7.02 2.13 1.83
C VAL A 81 6.02 3.17 1.30
N PRO A 82 6.44 4.05 0.36
CA PRO A 82 5.59 5.13 -0.13
C PRO A 82 4.64 4.67 -1.25
N GLY A 83 3.59 5.46 -1.50
CA GLY A 83 2.71 5.28 -2.66
C GLY A 83 1.68 4.15 -2.55
N VAL A 84 1.58 3.50 -1.39
CA VAL A 84 0.64 2.38 -1.18
C VAL A 84 -0.75 2.93 -0.93
N SER A 85 -1.74 2.43 -1.68
CA SER A 85 -3.14 2.84 -1.55
C SER A 85 -3.74 2.28 -0.27
N THR A 86 -4.45 3.12 0.48
CA THR A 86 -5.05 2.76 1.76
C THR A 86 -6.56 3.00 1.75
N PHE A 87 -7.26 2.15 2.49
CA PHE A 87 -8.71 2.06 2.49
C PHE A 87 -9.24 2.10 3.92
N LEU A 88 -10.41 2.69 4.06
CA LEU A 88 -11.22 2.64 5.28
C LEU A 88 -12.55 2.01 4.89
N SER A 89 -12.87 0.84 5.47
CA SER A 89 -14.09 0.09 5.15
C SER A 89 -14.31 -0.10 3.64
N ASN A 90 -13.26 -0.59 2.96
CA ASN A 90 -13.20 -0.79 1.50
C ASN A 90 -13.36 0.48 0.65
N GLN A 91 -13.28 1.67 1.24
CA GLN A 91 -13.26 2.91 0.50
C GLN A 91 -11.85 3.48 0.42
N LEU A 92 -11.38 3.75 -0.81
CA LEU A 92 -10.09 4.40 -1.04
C LEU A 92 -10.05 5.76 -0.34
N ILE A 93 -9.08 5.94 0.55
CA ILE A 93 -8.85 7.18 1.27
C ILE A 93 -7.75 8.01 0.61
N GLY A 94 -6.64 7.37 0.25
CA GLY A 94 -5.48 8.02 -0.34
C GLY A 94 -4.29 7.08 -0.40
N ARG A 95 -3.08 7.65 -0.53
CA ARG A 95 -1.82 6.89 -0.62
C ARG A 95 -0.80 7.31 0.43
N THR A 96 0.08 6.39 0.83
CA THR A 96 1.19 6.74 1.73
C THR A 96 2.14 7.77 1.13
N ASN A 97 2.61 8.67 1.99
CA ASN A 97 3.60 9.68 1.64
C ASN A 97 5.01 9.08 1.47
N ARG A 98 6.02 9.93 1.24
CA ARG A 98 7.43 9.52 1.08
C ARG A 98 8.01 8.78 2.28
N GLN A 99 7.46 8.99 3.48
CA GLN A 99 7.86 8.27 4.69
C GLN A 99 7.04 6.99 4.91
N GLY A 100 6.23 6.55 3.94
CA GLY A 100 5.38 5.37 4.07
C GLY A 100 4.21 5.54 5.04
N LYS A 101 3.76 6.78 5.24
CA LYS A 101 2.74 7.13 6.24
C LYS A 101 1.54 7.83 5.63
N ILE A 102 0.35 7.61 6.19
CA ILE A 102 -0.86 8.36 5.86
C ILE A 102 -1.76 8.48 7.10
N ILE A 103 -2.38 9.65 7.27
CA ILE A 103 -3.43 9.83 8.27
C ILE A 103 -4.78 9.58 7.61
N ILE A 104 -5.54 8.65 8.18
CA ILE A 104 -6.95 8.44 7.83
C ILE A 104 -7.80 9.14 8.88
N PRO A 105 -8.53 10.22 8.51
CA PRO A 105 -9.42 10.93 9.41
C PRO A 105 -10.83 10.33 9.42
N ASN A 106 -11.65 10.80 10.37
CA ASN A 106 -13.09 10.54 10.45
C ASN A 106 -13.48 9.08 10.69
N LEU A 107 -12.71 8.37 11.51
CA LEU A 107 -13.07 7.05 12.01
C LEU A 107 -14.28 7.14 12.96
N ILE A 108 -15.06 6.06 12.99
CA ILE A 108 -16.17 5.90 13.93
C ILE A 108 -15.57 5.63 15.33
N PRO A 109 -15.80 6.52 16.31
CA PRO A 109 -15.28 6.34 17.67
C PRO A 109 -15.84 5.09 18.34
N TYR A 110 -15.00 4.41 19.13
CA TYR A 110 -15.38 3.22 19.91
C TYR A 110 -15.91 2.03 19.09
N TYR A 111 -15.77 2.07 17.77
CA TYR A 111 -16.22 1.03 16.86
C TYR A 111 -15.06 0.46 16.05
N GLY A 112 -15.18 -0.79 15.62
CA GLY A 112 -14.18 -1.42 14.75
C GLY A 112 -14.18 -0.79 13.37
N ASN A 113 -13.12 -0.03 13.06
CA ASN A 113 -12.89 0.53 11.74
C ASN A 113 -11.89 -0.37 11.00
N GLN A 114 -12.30 -0.94 9.86
CA GLN A 114 -11.41 -1.75 9.05
C GLN A 114 -10.53 -0.84 8.21
N VAL A 115 -9.23 -0.87 8.48
CA VAL A 115 -8.20 -0.17 7.72
C VAL A 115 -7.45 -1.19 6.90
N SER A 116 -7.37 -1.00 5.60
CA SER A 116 -6.64 -1.91 4.72
C SER A 116 -5.71 -1.18 3.76
N ILE A 117 -4.77 -1.93 3.20
CA ILE A 117 -3.84 -1.51 2.17
C ILE A 117 -4.07 -2.36 0.93
N ASP A 118 -3.80 -1.81 -0.25
CA ASP A 118 -3.83 -2.57 -1.50
C ASP A 118 -2.45 -3.24 -1.72
N PRO A 119 -2.36 -4.58 -1.65
CA PRO A 119 -1.10 -5.30 -1.84
C PRO A 119 -0.49 -5.07 -3.22
N ASP A 120 -1.31 -4.83 -4.25
CA ASP A 120 -0.82 -4.61 -5.62
C ASP A 120 -0.15 -3.24 -5.78
N SER A 121 -0.43 -2.31 -4.86
CA SER A 121 0.22 -1.00 -4.79
C SER A 121 1.52 -1.01 -3.97
N VAL A 122 1.85 -2.14 -3.32
CA VAL A 122 3.15 -2.33 -2.66
C VAL A 122 4.20 -2.63 -3.75
N PRO A 123 5.38 -1.99 -3.73
CA PRO A 123 6.40 -2.24 -4.75
C PRO A 123 6.85 -3.71 -4.75
N GLU A 124 7.14 -4.29 -5.92
CA GLU A 124 7.42 -5.73 -6.10
C GLU A 124 8.59 -6.28 -5.25
N ASN A 125 9.50 -5.41 -4.82
CA ASN A 125 10.60 -5.78 -3.95
C ASN A 125 10.22 -5.78 -2.47
N TYR A 126 8.92 -5.77 -2.16
CA TYR A 126 8.37 -5.80 -0.81
C TYR A 126 7.20 -6.79 -0.73
N LEU A 127 7.06 -7.41 0.44
CA LEU A 127 5.97 -8.32 0.77
C LEU A 127 5.32 -7.85 2.07
N ALA A 128 4.01 -7.59 2.04
CA ALA A 128 3.24 -7.28 3.23
C ALA A 128 2.80 -8.58 3.93
N GLU A 129 2.96 -8.65 5.26
CA GLU A 129 2.51 -9.83 6.04
C GLU A 129 0.99 -9.92 6.17
N GLY A 130 0.30 -8.79 6.03
CA GLY A 130 -1.15 -8.67 6.06
C GLY A 130 -1.60 -7.38 5.38
N ASP A 131 -2.87 -7.35 4.99
CA ASP A 131 -3.46 -6.28 4.18
C ASP A 131 -4.58 -5.50 4.91
N SER A 132 -5.06 -6.00 6.05
CA SER A 132 -6.17 -5.40 6.80
C SER A 132 -5.96 -5.48 8.32
N LEU A 133 -6.36 -4.41 9.02
CA LEU A 133 -6.36 -4.28 10.47
C LEU A 133 -7.67 -3.66 10.95
N LEU A 134 -8.17 -4.09 12.12
CA LEU A 134 -9.34 -3.49 12.76
C LEU A 134 -8.89 -2.59 13.91
N ILE A 135 -9.33 -1.33 13.91
CA ILE A 135 -8.96 -0.34 14.94
C ILE A 135 -10.18 0.39 15.50
N ALA A 136 -10.21 0.57 16.83
CA ALA A 136 -11.31 1.24 17.53
C ALA A 136 -10.79 2.40 18.41
N PRO A 137 -10.40 3.54 17.80
CA PRO A 137 -9.92 4.69 18.56
C PRO A 137 -11.07 5.37 19.34
N PRO A 138 -10.77 6.00 20.50
CA PRO A 138 -11.77 6.78 21.24
C PRO A 138 -12.12 8.09 20.51
N PHE A 139 -13.20 8.77 20.92
CA PHE A 139 -13.62 10.03 20.29
C PHE A 139 -12.52 11.09 20.35
N ARG A 140 -12.20 11.70 19.21
CA ARG A 140 -11.07 12.64 19.04
C ARG A 140 -9.69 12.06 19.42
N GLY A 141 -9.60 10.74 19.55
CA GLY A 141 -8.36 10.01 19.75
C GLY A 141 -7.68 9.59 18.44
N GLY A 142 -6.38 9.34 18.55
CA GLY A 142 -5.55 8.81 17.46
C GLY A 142 -5.14 7.37 17.73
N GLY A 143 -5.20 6.53 16.70
CA GLY A 143 -4.61 5.20 16.68
C GLY A 143 -3.37 5.12 15.78
N ILE A 144 -2.58 4.06 15.93
CA ILE A 144 -1.50 3.72 14.98
C ILE A 144 -1.76 2.31 14.45
N ALA A 145 -1.93 2.17 13.15
CA ALA A 145 -2.04 0.91 12.44
C ALA A 145 -0.71 0.66 11.71
N ARG A 146 0.07 -0.33 12.16
CA ARG A 146 1.35 -0.69 11.55
C ARG A 146 1.17 -1.91 10.68
N PHE A 147 1.56 -1.80 9.43
CA PHE A 147 1.64 -2.93 8.51
C PHE A 147 3.11 -3.29 8.34
N THR A 148 3.47 -4.52 8.73
CA THR A 148 4.81 -5.03 8.53
C THR A 148 5.02 -5.30 7.05
N VAL A 149 5.99 -4.62 6.45
CA VAL A 149 6.37 -4.83 5.06
C VAL A 149 7.84 -5.20 4.99
N GLN A 150 8.12 -6.38 4.44
CA GLN A 150 9.47 -6.92 4.36
C GLN A 150 10.03 -6.78 2.96
N ARG A 151 11.28 -6.32 2.83
CA ARG A 151 11.93 -6.24 1.53
C ARG A 151 12.27 -7.65 1.03
N ILE A 152 11.72 -8.01 -0.13
CA ILE A 152 12.03 -9.24 -0.83
C ILE A 152 12.93 -8.99 -2.04
N GLN A 153 13.80 -9.94 -2.33
CA GLN A 153 14.53 -10.03 -3.59
C GLN A 153 14.20 -11.37 -4.23
N ASN A 154 13.56 -11.32 -5.39
CA ASN A 154 13.22 -12.51 -6.15
C ASN A 154 14.38 -12.84 -7.08
N PHE A 155 14.87 -14.07 -7.01
CA PHE A 155 15.88 -14.61 -7.89
C PHE A 155 15.27 -15.72 -8.74
N ILE A 156 15.45 -15.59 -10.05
CA ILE A 156 15.16 -16.65 -11.02
C ILE A 156 16.50 -17.08 -11.58
N GLY A 157 16.82 -18.37 -11.45
CA GLY A 157 18.05 -18.93 -11.98
C GLY A 157 17.76 -20.23 -12.72
N THR A 158 18.70 -20.64 -13.58
CA THR A 158 18.66 -21.94 -14.26
C THR A 158 19.84 -22.78 -13.79
N VAL A 159 19.58 -24.01 -13.37
CA VAL A 159 20.63 -24.97 -13.00
C VAL A 159 21.03 -25.77 -14.24
N VAL A 160 22.33 -25.84 -14.51
CA VAL A 160 22.91 -26.70 -15.53
C VAL A 160 24.01 -27.54 -14.88
N LEU A 161 23.90 -28.86 -14.97
CA LEU A 161 24.93 -29.79 -14.51
C LEU A 161 25.91 -30.06 -15.66
N GLN A 162 27.20 -30.09 -15.39
CA GLN A 162 28.22 -30.45 -16.37
C GLN A 162 28.68 -31.88 -16.07
N ARG A 163 28.30 -32.85 -16.91
CA ARG A 163 28.77 -34.24 -16.78
C ARG A 163 29.59 -34.60 -18.00
N SER A 164 30.89 -34.83 -17.80
CA SER A 164 31.84 -35.18 -18.87
C SER A 164 31.76 -34.23 -20.09
N GLY A 165 31.63 -32.91 -19.85
CA GLY A 165 31.52 -31.89 -20.89
C GLY A 165 30.15 -31.75 -21.57
N THR A 166 29.16 -32.55 -21.17
CA THR A 166 27.77 -32.43 -21.66
C THR A 166 26.93 -31.67 -20.63
N PRO A 167 26.25 -30.57 -21.02
CA PRO A 167 25.30 -29.89 -20.15
C PRO A 167 24.02 -30.73 -19.98
N ILE A 168 23.66 -31.01 -18.73
CA ILE A 168 22.45 -31.72 -18.32
C ILE A 168 21.57 -30.76 -17.54
N ILE A 169 20.31 -30.64 -17.92
CA ILE A 169 19.32 -29.84 -17.21
C ILE A 169 18.59 -30.77 -16.22
N PRO A 170 18.74 -30.59 -14.89
CA PRO A 170 17.98 -31.36 -13.92
C PRO A 170 16.51 -30.90 -13.94
N ALA A 171 15.67 -31.66 -14.64
CA ALA A 171 14.22 -31.45 -14.68
C ALA A 171 13.53 -32.16 -13.51
N LEU A 172 12.47 -31.55 -12.95
CA LEU A 172 11.58 -32.15 -11.92
C LEU A 172 12.27 -32.49 -10.58
N GLY A 173 13.44 -31.89 -10.32
CA GLY A 173 14.14 -31.99 -9.04
C GLY A 173 13.72 -30.92 -8.03
N GLN A 174 14.33 -30.95 -6.85
CA GLN A 174 14.20 -29.90 -5.84
C GLN A 174 15.59 -29.33 -5.58
N LEU A 175 15.73 -28.01 -5.73
CA LEU A 175 16.93 -27.30 -5.37
C LEU A 175 16.82 -26.86 -3.91
N THR A 176 17.73 -27.35 -3.08
CA THR A 176 17.80 -26.98 -1.67
C THR A 176 18.87 -25.91 -1.49
N LEU A 177 18.47 -24.71 -1.09
CA LEU A 177 19.34 -23.57 -0.84
C LEU A 177 19.58 -23.46 0.67
N GLN A 178 20.84 -23.55 1.12
CA GLN A 178 21.20 -23.27 2.51
C GLN A 178 21.52 -21.78 2.70
N ARG A 179 20.87 -21.16 3.68
CA ARG A 179 21.07 -19.78 4.12
C ARG A 179 21.34 -19.76 5.63
N GLY A 180 22.62 -19.82 6.01
CA GLY A 180 22.99 -19.91 7.43
C GLY A 180 22.49 -21.23 8.03
N GLN A 181 21.51 -21.18 8.94
CA GLN A 181 20.83 -22.37 9.49
C GLN A 181 19.49 -22.68 8.81
N GLU A 182 18.96 -21.79 7.97
CA GLU A 182 17.71 -22.01 7.25
C GLU A 182 17.97 -22.70 5.92
N THR A 183 17.02 -23.55 5.56
CA THR A 183 17.04 -24.29 4.30
C THR A 183 15.79 -23.91 3.51
N VAL A 184 15.97 -23.25 2.37
CA VAL A 184 14.89 -22.86 1.47
C VAL A 184 14.91 -23.82 0.29
N ALA A 185 13.84 -24.59 0.12
CA ALA A 185 13.73 -25.47 -1.03
C ALA A 185 12.89 -24.82 -2.14
N SER A 186 13.35 -24.99 -3.38
CA SER A 186 12.66 -24.51 -4.59
C SER A 186 12.52 -25.65 -5.59
N PRO A 187 11.30 -25.95 -6.08
CA PRO A 187 11.11 -26.95 -7.12
C PRO A 187 11.74 -26.48 -8.45
N LEU A 188 12.39 -27.41 -9.15
CA LEU A 188 12.93 -27.19 -10.49
C LEU A 188 11.86 -27.54 -11.53
N ASN A 189 11.63 -26.62 -12.47
CA ASN A 189 10.75 -26.92 -13.59
C ASN A 189 11.45 -27.80 -14.65
N ARG A 190 10.75 -28.09 -15.76
CA ARG A 190 11.29 -28.92 -16.86
C ARG A 190 12.54 -28.34 -17.53
N ASN A 191 12.75 -27.03 -17.37
CA ASN A 191 13.89 -26.30 -17.93
C ASN A 191 15.00 -26.07 -16.89
N GLY A 192 14.92 -26.72 -15.71
CA GLY A 192 15.89 -26.53 -14.64
C GLY A 192 15.85 -25.14 -14.00
N GLN A 193 14.76 -24.38 -14.19
CA GLN A 193 14.58 -23.09 -13.56
C GLN A 193 14.07 -23.26 -12.13
N PHE A 194 14.59 -22.44 -11.23
CA PHE A 194 14.14 -22.35 -9.84
C PHE A 194 13.70 -20.92 -9.51
N TYR A 195 12.82 -20.81 -8.52
CA TYR A 195 12.34 -19.53 -7.98
C TYR A 195 12.67 -19.44 -6.49
N SER A 196 13.37 -18.39 -6.06
CA SER A 196 13.62 -18.15 -4.65
C SER A 196 13.36 -16.69 -4.30
N SER A 197 12.53 -16.46 -3.30
CA SER A 197 12.27 -15.15 -2.70
C SER A 197 13.09 -15.00 -1.42
N ASP A 198 13.98 -14.01 -1.38
CA ASP A 198 14.83 -13.71 -0.23
C ASP A 198 14.28 -12.52 0.56
N VAL A 199 13.91 -12.77 1.81
CA VAL A 199 13.61 -11.73 2.79
C VAL A 199 14.93 -11.29 3.43
N GLY A 200 15.38 -10.07 3.14
CA GLY A 200 16.55 -9.48 3.81
C GLY A 200 17.89 -9.66 3.08
N GLY A 201 18.11 -8.82 2.06
CA GLY A 201 19.43 -8.30 1.67
C GLY A 201 20.61 -9.28 1.60
N LEU A 202 20.81 -9.91 0.43
CA LEU A 202 22.08 -10.45 -0.11
C LEU A 202 23.23 -10.64 0.91
N LYS A 203 23.23 -11.79 1.60
CA LYS A 203 24.48 -12.53 1.76
C LYS A 203 24.69 -13.35 0.47
N PRO A 204 25.93 -13.55 -0.01
CA PRO A 204 26.15 -14.45 -1.13
C PRO A 204 25.58 -15.81 -0.76
N LEU A 205 24.58 -16.26 -1.53
CA LEU A 205 23.98 -17.58 -1.39
C LEU A 205 25.12 -18.60 -1.50
N ARG A 206 25.45 -19.24 -0.37
CA ARG A 206 26.41 -20.35 -0.35
C ARG A 206 25.63 -21.61 -0.67
N PHE A 207 25.71 -22.04 -1.92
CA PHE A 207 25.08 -23.27 -2.38
C PHE A 207 25.80 -24.47 -1.75
N SER A 208 25.20 -25.11 -0.75
CA SER A 208 25.64 -26.43 -0.30
C SER A 208 25.04 -27.47 -1.24
N GLU A 209 25.89 -28.21 -1.95
CA GLU A 209 25.45 -29.34 -2.77
C GLU A 209 24.71 -30.35 -1.90
N GLY A 210 23.39 -30.42 -2.08
CA GLY A 210 22.52 -31.41 -1.48
C GLY A 210 21.53 -31.94 -2.49
N ILE A 211 21.90 -31.97 -3.77
CA ILE A 211 21.26 -32.92 -4.66
C ILE A 211 21.97 -34.23 -4.34
N GLN A 212 21.25 -35.27 -3.90
CA GLN A 212 21.71 -36.63 -4.14
C GLN A 212 21.24 -37.06 -5.53
N PRO A 213 21.97 -36.78 -6.62
CA PRO A 213 22.04 -37.66 -7.75
C PRO A 213 23.41 -38.33 -7.67
N THR A 214 23.41 -39.60 -7.99
CA THR A 214 24.58 -40.43 -8.21
C THR A 214 25.67 -39.66 -9.02
N GLN A 215 26.62 -39.02 -8.33
CA GLN A 215 27.89 -38.44 -8.82
C GLN A 215 27.81 -37.36 -9.94
N GLY A 216 28.20 -36.10 -9.63
CA GLY A 216 28.61 -35.12 -10.64
C GLY A 216 28.68 -33.66 -10.16
N ALA A 217 29.77 -32.96 -10.45
CA ALA A 217 30.06 -31.58 -10.02
C ALA A 217 29.19 -30.52 -10.74
N LEU A 218 28.78 -29.48 -10.00
CA LEU A 218 27.92 -28.38 -10.45
C LEU A 218 28.69 -27.19 -11.06
N ALA A 219 28.16 -26.62 -12.16
CA ALA A 219 28.60 -25.34 -12.72
C ALA A 219 27.38 -24.40 -12.86
N LEU A 220 27.34 -23.32 -12.07
CA LEU A 220 26.24 -22.34 -12.08
C LEU A 220 26.54 -21.19 -13.04
N SER A 221 25.57 -20.84 -13.90
CA SER A 221 25.60 -19.64 -14.75
C SER A 221 24.43 -18.73 -14.38
N MET A 222 24.71 -17.52 -13.90
CA MET A 222 23.72 -16.48 -13.63
C MET A 222 23.57 -15.56 -14.86
N ARG A 223 22.35 -15.17 -15.20
CA ARG A 223 22.04 -14.08 -16.14
C ARG A 223 20.96 -13.20 -15.53
#